data_AF-Q8RNY4-F1
#
_entry.id   AF-Q8RNY4-F1
#
_cell.length_a   1.000
_cell.length_b   1.000
_cell.length_c   1.000
_cell.angle_alpha   90.00
_cell.angle_beta   90.00
_cell.angle_gamma   90.00
#
_symmetry.space_group_name_H-M   'P 1'
#
loop_
_entity.id
_entity.type
_entity.pdbx_description
1 polymer ?
#
loop_
_entity_poly.entity_id
_entity_poly.type
_entity_poly.pdbx_seq_one_letter_code
_entity_poly.pdbx_strand_id
1 'polypeptide(L)'
;MVTHKYGRGKFETNPKYIAYMRMIVTHPNYAGMPNAVSQDGRINWQVSSGKTTSFYTYYLERRAWWIAKADSLGLPGKSDENDRFTIAARIIHPTGYRTCRLCGEDFNVGYFYLNHAFCVKLKNDFPQLDVSKEQPIDDVIEQLRQLVSEDTIEAYFLECFPERASFFTRFGVTKQAFEQSCYLRTYKLSPGFMGNPPDRLDGFHDYHGSCRKNNDPGRFDENMRSYSHDRRSFEWWAEGNWALADALYNKAGPGRCSIPNCGKMLEKISPDHIGPLACGFKQLPLFAPTCQNHNSAKNRRFTLNDVKILLNYETVTAESVASWQIRAHWDKYKNIVSDDYQTKAFSNSLRSLQDMYLRILWELYLNGNARFLATILKPEYALEQYHFENLDIGTLQFTGVYSDKKITNSRKSLAARTVRIAFEALTEYVSKPIERRKMVRSDYQENQALITHTVQKISSLRAASDNAWNEALHPLLGASEKEKRISALFLFHKVPQNETDTLCRELLQNMFDHIGRSAEIDFSRYELQIEDA
;
A
#
# COMPACT_ATOMS: atom_id res chain seq x y z
N MET A 1 17.04 -35.56 -16.04
CA MET A 1 17.10 -34.07 -15.90
C MET A 1 16.06 -33.67 -14.87
N VAL A 2 16.45 -32.95 -13.82
CA VAL A 2 15.51 -32.49 -12.79
C VAL A 2 14.68 -31.33 -13.35
N THR A 3 13.36 -31.51 -13.43
CA THR A 3 12.42 -30.47 -13.88
C THR A 3 12.14 -29.51 -12.72
N HIS A 4 12.81 -28.37 -12.70
CA HIS A 4 12.58 -27.35 -11.66
C HIS A 4 11.32 -26.53 -11.97
N LYS A 5 10.38 -26.48 -11.02
CA LYS A 5 9.22 -25.57 -11.08
C LYS A 5 9.63 -24.19 -10.54
N TYR A 6 9.37 -23.15 -11.34
CA TYR A 6 9.65 -21.76 -11.00
C TYR A 6 8.36 -21.01 -10.65
N GLY A 7 8.42 -20.19 -9.60
CA GLY A 7 7.29 -19.38 -9.11
C GLY A 7 6.71 -19.84 -7.76
N ARG A 8 6.05 -18.91 -7.07
CA ARG A 8 5.16 -19.17 -5.91
C ARG A 8 3.73 -18.75 -6.30
N GLY A 9 2.71 -19.50 -5.86
CA GLY A 9 1.30 -19.11 -5.99
C GLY A 9 0.50 -19.78 -7.12
N LYS A 10 -0.58 -19.10 -7.53
CA LYS A 10 -1.72 -19.62 -8.35
C LYS A 10 -1.40 -19.87 -9.84
N PHE A 11 -0.33 -19.29 -10.39
CA PHE A 11 -0.06 -19.30 -11.83
C PHE A 11 1.13 -20.18 -12.19
N GLU A 12 0.96 -21.00 -13.22
CA GLU A 12 2.06 -21.73 -13.85
C GLU A 12 2.95 -20.78 -14.65
N THR A 13 4.25 -21.03 -14.60
CA THR A 13 5.25 -20.17 -15.25
C THR A 13 5.40 -20.57 -16.71
N ASN A 14 5.28 -19.61 -17.62
CA ASN A 14 5.40 -19.85 -19.05
C ASN A 14 6.80 -20.41 -19.41
N PRO A 15 6.92 -21.46 -20.27
CA PRO A 15 8.21 -22.01 -20.68
C PRO A 15 9.17 -21.00 -21.32
N LYS A 16 8.65 -20.02 -22.10
CA LYS A 16 9.46 -18.94 -22.68
C LYS A 16 10.14 -18.12 -21.58
N TYR A 17 9.45 -17.89 -20.47
CA TYR A 17 10.03 -17.19 -19.32
C TYR A 17 11.18 -17.97 -18.67
N ILE A 18 11.08 -19.30 -18.59
CA ILE A 18 12.17 -20.15 -18.06
C ILE A 18 13.38 -20.10 -19.01
N ALA A 19 13.15 -20.09 -20.33
CA ALA A 19 14.21 -19.90 -21.31
C ALA A 19 14.89 -18.54 -21.15
N TYR A 20 14.12 -17.47 -20.96
CA TYR A 20 14.63 -16.14 -20.65
C TYR A 20 15.47 -16.12 -19.36
N MET A 21 15.00 -16.76 -18.28
CA MET A 21 15.77 -16.85 -17.03
C MET A 21 17.14 -17.51 -17.24
N ARG A 22 17.18 -18.59 -18.04
CA ARG A 22 18.42 -19.28 -18.41
C ARG A 22 19.34 -18.38 -19.22
N MET A 23 18.82 -17.66 -20.21
CA MET A 23 19.59 -16.70 -21.00
C MET A 23 20.22 -15.63 -20.09
N ILE A 24 19.43 -15.00 -19.22
CA ILE A 24 19.91 -13.95 -18.31
C ILE A 24 21.01 -14.46 -17.40
N VAL A 25 20.82 -15.61 -16.76
CA VAL A 25 21.76 -16.11 -15.75
C VAL A 25 23.11 -16.50 -16.34
N THR A 26 23.15 -16.87 -17.61
CA THR A 26 24.38 -17.20 -18.35
C THR A 26 24.99 -16.00 -19.08
N HIS A 27 24.29 -14.86 -19.15
CA HIS A 27 24.74 -13.73 -19.95
C HIS A 27 25.91 -12.98 -19.28
N PRO A 28 26.96 -12.59 -20.01
CA PRO A 28 28.12 -11.87 -19.46
C PRO A 28 27.76 -10.60 -18.66
N ASN A 29 26.70 -9.90 -19.03
CA ASN A 29 26.22 -8.70 -18.32
C ASN A 29 25.89 -8.95 -16.83
N TYR A 30 25.52 -10.18 -16.48
CA TYR A 30 25.20 -10.62 -15.12
C TYR A 30 26.29 -11.50 -14.50
N ALA A 31 27.49 -11.53 -15.09
CA ALA A 31 28.62 -12.28 -14.53
C ALA A 31 28.93 -11.86 -13.09
N GLY A 32 29.19 -12.85 -12.24
CA GLY A 32 29.45 -12.65 -10.82
C GLY A 32 28.22 -12.32 -9.97
N MET A 33 26.99 -12.40 -10.53
CA MET A 33 25.76 -12.21 -9.76
C MET A 33 25.67 -13.22 -8.60
N PRO A 34 25.61 -12.75 -7.33
CA PRO A 34 25.60 -13.64 -6.18
C PRO A 34 24.38 -14.55 -6.14
N ASN A 35 24.65 -15.83 -5.85
CA ASN A 35 23.66 -16.89 -5.76
C ASN A 35 22.69 -16.88 -6.96
N ALA A 36 23.23 -16.81 -8.18
CA ALA A 36 22.45 -16.83 -9.41
C ALA A 36 21.87 -18.23 -9.72
N VAL A 37 22.66 -19.27 -9.47
CA VAL A 37 22.31 -20.70 -9.62
C VAL A 37 22.76 -21.45 -8.37
N SER A 38 21.90 -22.29 -7.79
CA SER A 38 22.24 -23.15 -6.66
C SER A 38 23.02 -24.40 -7.09
N GLN A 39 23.58 -25.12 -6.12
CA GLN A 39 24.36 -26.34 -6.35
C GLN A 39 23.59 -27.42 -7.11
N ASP A 40 22.27 -27.46 -7.00
CA ASP A 40 21.37 -28.39 -7.72
C ASP A 40 21.02 -27.94 -9.15
N GLY A 41 21.58 -26.81 -9.63
CA GLY A 41 21.30 -26.26 -10.96
C GLY A 41 20.04 -25.41 -11.05
N ARG A 42 19.32 -25.18 -9.94
CA ARG A 42 18.14 -24.31 -9.93
C ARG A 42 18.53 -22.83 -10.01
N ILE A 43 17.83 -22.08 -10.85
CA ILE A 43 18.02 -20.62 -10.94
C ILE A 43 17.35 -19.95 -9.73
N ASN A 44 18.15 -19.24 -8.96
CA ASN A 44 17.66 -18.44 -7.84
C ASN A 44 17.20 -17.08 -8.36
N TRP A 45 16.00 -17.04 -8.92
CA TRP A 45 15.51 -15.81 -9.57
C TRP A 45 15.25 -14.65 -8.60
N GLN A 46 14.78 -14.98 -7.39
CA GLN A 46 14.35 -14.00 -6.39
C GLN A 46 15.09 -14.18 -5.06
N VAL A 47 15.44 -13.05 -4.43
CA VAL A 47 15.88 -12.94 -3.03
C VAL A 47 14.89 -12.08 -2.22
N SER A 48 15.07 -11.97 -0.90
CA SER A 48 14.16 -11.19 -0.05
C SER A 48 14.90 -10.39 1.01
N SER A 49 14.48 -9.14 1.19
CA SER A 49 14.93 -8.23 2.26
C SER A 49 14.48 -8.63 3.67
N GLY A 50 13.67 -9.70 3.82
CA GLY A 50 13.21 -10.18 5.11
C GLY A 50 14.36 -10.79 5.93
N LYS A 51 14.82 -10.08 6.97
CA LYS A 51 15.95 -10.47 7.84
C LYS A 51 15.87 -11.87 8.46
N THR A 52 14.66 -12.43 8.57
CA THR A 52 14.42 -13.77 9.13
C THR A 52 14.38 -14.88 8.09
N THR A 53 14.64 -14.56 6.81
CA THR A 53 14.66 -15.54 5.73
C THR A 53 16.09 -15.97 5.43
N SER A 54 16.29 -17.24 5.08
CA SER A 54 17.59 -17.75 4.59
C SER A 54 18.04 -17.07 3.29
N PHE A 55 17.14 -16.32 2.62
CA PHE A 55 17.44 -15.55 1.41
C PHE A 55 17.95 -14.13 1.70
N TYR A 56 18.00 -13.70 2.97
CA TYR A 56 18.45 -12.35 3.33
C TYR A 56 19.94 -12.13 3.07
N THR A 57 20.79 -13.13 3.33
CA THR A 57 22.23 -13.02 3.05
C THR A 57 22.46 -12.76 1.55
N TYR A 58 21.80 -13.52 0.69
CA TYR A 58 21.87 -13.33 -0.77
C TYR A 58 21.30 -11.97 -1.22
N TYR A 59 20.32 -11.41 -0.50
CA TYR A 59 19.82 -10.07 -0.76
C TYR A 59 20.91 -9.01 -0.57
N LEU A 60 21.68 -9.09 0.52
CA LEU A 60 22.77 -8.15 0.79
C LEU A 60 23.90 -8.25 -0.25
N GLU A 61 24.27 -9.47 -0.63
CA GLU A 61 25.29 -9.71 -1.67
C GLU A 61 24.85 -9.16 -3.03
N ARG A 62 23.61 -9.42 -3.45
CA ARG A 62 23.07 -8.86 -4.70
C ARG A 62 22.98 -7.35 -4.65
N ARG A 63 22.64 -6.77 -3.49
CA ARG A 63 22.65 -5.33 -3.31
C ARG A 63 24.05 -4.77 -3.56
N ALA A 64 25.09 -5.38 -2.99
CA ALA A 64 26.47 -4.98 -3.24
C ALA A 64 26.86 -5.11 -4.72
N TRP A 65 26.44 -6.18 -5.40
CA TRP A 65 26.66 -6.35 -6.84
C TRP A 65 25.99 -5.23 -7.65
N TRP A 66 24.74 -4.86 -7.34
CA TRP A 66 24.02 -3.78 -8.02
C TRP A 66 24.65 -2.40 -7.76
N ILE A 67 25.21 -2.16 -6.56
CA ILE A 67 25.99 -0.95 -6.27
C ILE A 67 27.21 -0.89 -7.19
N ALA A 68 28.04 -1.93 -7.17
CA ALA A 68 29.25 -2.00 -8.00
C ALA A 68 28.93 -1.87 -9.49
N LYS A 69 27.81 -2.48 -9.94
CA LYS A 69 27.36 -2.36 -11.33
C LYS A 69 26.94 -0.93 -11.67
N ALA A 70 26.15 -0.27 -10.82
CA ALA A 70 25.75 1.12 -11.05
C ALA A 70 26.96 2.06 -11.03
N ASP A 71 27.94 1.82 -10.15
CA ASP A 71 29.20 2.58 -10.08
C ASP A 71 30.03 2.39 -11.35
N SER A 72 30.13 1.16 -11.87
CA SER A 72 30.84 0.88 -13.13
C SER A 72 30.23 1.56 -14.35
N LEU A 73 28.93 1.88 -14.29
CA LEU A 73 28.20 2.61 -15.33
C LEU A 73 28.27 4.13 -15.14
N GLY A 74 28.94 4.62 -14.09
CA GLY A 74 29.03 6.05 -13.79
C GLY A 74 27.69 6.70 -13.39
N LEU A 75 26.72 5.90 -12.89
CA LEU A 75 25.41 6.44 -12.53
C LEU A 75 25.51 7.30 -11.25
N PRO A 76 24.87 8.47 -11.18
CA PRO A 76 24.97 9.37 -10.03
C PRO A 76 24.26 8.82 -8.78
N GLY A 77 24.72 9.27 -7.60
CA GLY A 77 24.17 8.89 -6.29
C GLY A 77 24.93 7.76 -5.60
N LYS A 78 24.59 7.46 -4.35
CA LYS A 78 25.17 6.35 -3.57
C LYS A 78 24.12 5.28 -3.31
N SER A 79 24.54 4.02 -3.22
CA SER A 79 23.63 2.93 -2.90
C SER A 79 22.44 2.84 -3.89
N ASP A 80 21.21 2.72 -3.43
CA ASP A 80 19.98 2.67 -4.23
C ASP A 80 19.33 4.04 -4.48
N GLU A 81 20.04 5.15 -4.23
CA GLU A 81 19.55 6.50 -4.51
C GLU A 81 19.22 6.70 -6.01
N ASN A 82 18.26 7.60 -6.28
CA ASN A 82 17.90 8.05 -7.63
C ASN A 82 17.56 6.93 -8.63
N ASP A 83 16.96 5.82 -8.15
CA ASP A 83 16.61 4.66 -8.96
C ASP A 83 17.79 4.03 -9.72
N ARG A 84 19.05 4.29 -9.30
CA ARG A 84 20.24 3.94 -10.10
C ARG A 84 20.39 2.44 -10.38
N PHE A 85 19.89 1.56 -9.51
CA PHE A 85 19.85 0.13 -9.80
C PHE A 85 18.89 -0.23 -10.92
N THR A 86 17.73 0.41 -10.97
CA THR A 86 16.75 0.16 -12.05
C THR A 86 17.25 0.74 -13.37
N ILE A 87 17.93 1.88 -13.34
CA ILE A 87 18.60 2.45 -14.51
C ILE A 87 19.69 1.49 -15.00
N ALA A 88 20.56 1.01 -14.09
CA ALA A 88 21.58 0.02 -14.41
C ALA A 88 20.96 -1.24 -15.04
N ALA A 89 19.88 -1.78 -14.46
CA ALA A 89 19.19 -2.95 -14.98
C ALA A 89 18.70 -2.76 -16.43
N ARG A 90 18.22 -1.57 -16.79
CA ARG A 90 17.82 -1.27 -18.18
C ARG A 90 19.01 -1.16 -19.13
N ILE A 91 20.09 -0.52 -18.69
CA ILE A 91 21.31 -0.34 -19.49
C ILE A 91 21.97 -1.69 -19.80
N ILE A 92 22.05 -2.58 -18.81
CA ILE A 92 22.75 -3.86 -18.96
C ILE A 92 21.85 -4.99 -19.47
N HIS A 93 20.56 -4.73 -19.70
CA HIS A 93 19.67 -5.77 -20.16
C HIS A 93 20.12 -6.26 -21.54
N PRO A 94 20.41 -7.57 -21.75
CA PRO A 94 21.10 -8.06 -22.95
C PRO A 94 20.45 -7.69 -24.27
N THR A 95 19.12 -7.68 -24.30
CA THR A 95 18.32 -7.45 -25.50
C THR A 95 17.51 -6.16 -25.43
N GLY A 96 17.43 -5.50 -24.27
CA GLY A 96 16.40 -4.50 -23.96
C GLY A 96 14.95 -5.05 -23.85
N TYR A 97 14.71 -6.34 -24.09
CA TYR A 97 13.38 -6.97 -24.08
C TYR A 97 13.32 -8.17 -23.12
N ARG A 98 12.30 -8.19 -22.26
CA ARG A 98 12.09 -9.22 -21.25
C ARG A 98 10.80 -9.98 -21.50
N THR A 99 10.86 -11.29 -21.31
CA THR A 99 9.68 -12.16 -21.38
C THR A 99 8.78 -11.96 -20.17
N CYS A 100 7.49 -11.78 -20.38
CA CYS A 100 6.50 -11.74 -19.31
C CYS A 100 6.23 -13.15 -18.77
N ARG A 101 6.26 -13.33 -17.44
CA ARG A 101 6.02 -14.64 -16.81
C ARG A 101 4.64 -15.24 -17.11
N LEU A 102 3.63 -14.39 -17.35
CA LEU A 102 2.24 -14.81 -17.56
C LEU A 102 1.96 -15.18 -19.01
N CYS A 103 2.08 -14.22 -19.94
CA CYS A 103 1.76 -14.46 -21.35
C CYS A 103 2.91 -15.06 -22.15
N GLY A 104 4.16 -14.94 -21.69
CA GLY A 104 5.34 -15.41 -22.43
C GLY A 104 5.76 -14.50 -23.60
N GLU A 105 5.11 -13.36 -23.80
CA GLU A 105 5.52 -12.37 -24.80
C GLU A 105 6.65 -11.48 -24.29
N ASP A 106 7.47 -10.98 -25.21
CA ASP A 106 8.63 -10.13 -24.94
C ASP A 106 8.26 -8.65 -25.01
N PHE A 107 8.68 -7.89 -24.01
CA PHE A 107 8.36 -6.47 -23.87
C PHE A 107 9.62 -5.67 -23.56
N ASN A 108 9.74 -4.47 -24.14
CA ASN A 108 10.81 -3.54 -23.81
C ASN A 108 10.83 -3.24 -22.30
N VAL A 109 11.99 -3.28 -21.66
CA VAL A 109 12.12 -3.09 -20.20
C VAL A 109 12.07 -1.62 -19.75
N GLY A 110 12.29 -0.69 -20.67
CA GLY A 110 12.41 0.73 -20.41
C GLY A 110 11.18 1.54 -20.82
N TYR A 111 11.33 2.86 -20.74
CA TYR A 111 10.29 3.85 -21.03
C TYR A 111 9.96 3.85 -22.52
N PHE A 112 8.97 3.04 -22.89
CA PHE A 112 8.64 2.71 -24.28
C PHE A 112 7.13 2.72 -24.57
N TYR A 113 6.29 2.66 -23.53
CA TYR A 113 4.84 2.52 -23.69
C TYR A 113 4.11 3.80 -23.29
N LEU A 114 3.06 4.18 -24.00
CA LEU A 114 2.26 5.35 -23.69
C LEU A 114 1.64 5.27 -22.29
N ASN A 115 1.68 6.39 -21.55
CA ASN A 115 0.88 6.54 -20.34
C ASN A 115 -0.39 7.36 -20.61
N HIS A 116 -1.29 7.41 -19.63
CA HIS A 116 -2.58 8.09 -19.78
C HIS A 116 -2.43 9.58 -20.14
N ALA A 117 -1.50 10.30 -19.49
CA ALA A 117 -1.32 11.73 -19.73
C ALA A 117 -0.85 12.00 -21.16
N PHE A 118 0.08 11.19 -21.67
CA PHE A 118 0.58 11.37 -23.02
C PHE A 118 -0.42 10.92 -24.08
N CYS A 119 -1.21 9.87 -23.84
CA CYS A 119 -2.36 9.54 -24.70
C CYS A 119 -3.33 10.71 -24.85
N VAL A 120 -3.67 11.39 -23.75
CA VAL A 120 -4.56 12.57 -23.78
C VAL A 120 -3.92 13.71 -24.60
N LYS A 121 -2.64 14.00 -24.37
CA LYS A 121 -1.92 15.02 -25.15
C LYS A 121 -1.91 14.69 -26.65
N LEU A 122 -1.52 13.47 -27.03
CA LEU A 122 -1.49 13.02 -28.43
C LEU A 122 -2.86 13.13 -29.10
N LYS A 123 -3.95 12.77 -28.42
CA LYS A 123 -5.31 12.90 -28.97
C LYS A 123 -5.76 14.35 -29.14
N ASN A 124 -5.30 15.24 -28.27
CA ASN A 124 -5.61 16.67 -28.41
C ASN A 124 -4.81 17.29 -29.56
N ASP A 125 -3.53 16.96 -29.67
CA ASP A 125 -2.63 17.52 -30.69
C ASP A 125 -2.90 16.90 -32.07
N PHE A 126 -3.29 15.62 -32.11
CA PHE A 126 -3.59 14.85 -33.33
C PHE A 126 -4.88 14.04 -33.15
N PRO A 127 -6.07 14.66 -33.35
CA PRO A 127 -7.36 14.00 -33.12
C PRO A 127 -7.63 12.74 -33.97
N GLN A 128 -6.87 12.55 -35.06
CA GLN A 128 -6.97 11.39 -35.96
C GLN A 128 -6.18 10.17 -35.47
N LEU A 129 -5.33 10.32 -34.44
CA LEU A 129 -4.55 9.22 -33.88
C LEU A 129 -5.42 8.28 -33.04
N ASP A 130 -5.34 6.99 -33.36
CA ASP A 130 -5.89 5.94 -32.50
C ASP A 130 -4.82 5.43 -31.53
N VAL A 131 -4.71 6.16 -30.40
CA VAL A 131 -3.76 5.82 -29.34
C VAL A 131 -4.43 5.31 -28.08
N SER A 132 -3.82 4.30 -27.47
CA SER A 132 -4.26 3.72 -26.21
C SER A 132 -3.12 3.63 -25.18
N LYS A 133 -3.49 3.53 -23.90
CA LYS A 133 -2.52 3.37 -22.81
C LYS A 133 -1.81 2.03 -22.98
N GLU A 134 -0.51 2.00 -22.67
CA GLU A 134 0.37 0.82 -22.81
C GLU A 134 0.67 0.44 -24.27
N GLN A 135 0.21 1.22 -25.24
CA GLN A 135 0.65 1.08 -26.63
C GLN A 135 2.14 1.43 -26.75
N PRO A 136 2.93 0.62 -27.49
CA PRO A 136 4.31 0.93 -27.84
C PRO A 136 4.45 2.26 -28.60
N ILE A 137 5.51 3.02 -28.31
CA ILE A 137 5.73 4.33 -28.93
C ILE A 137 6.08 4.24 -30.43
N ASP A 138 6.68 3.13 -30.86
CA ASP A 138 6.97 2.87 -32.28
C ASP A 138 5.68 2.75 -33.10
N ASP A 139 4.64 2.09 -32.59
CA ASP A 139 3.34 2.04 -33.25
C ASP A 139 2.74 3.44 -33.45
N VAL A 140 2.93 4.34 -32.47
CA VAL A 140 2.45 5.73 -32.55
C VAL A 140 3.22 6.53 -33.60
N ILE A 141 4.54 6.31 -33.69
CA ILE A 141 5.39 6.96 -34.69
C ILE A 141 4.92 6.53 -36.09
N GLU A 142 4.68 5.23 -36.32
CA GLU A 142 4.18 4.77 -37.62
C GLU A 142 2.79 5.33 -37.97
N GLN A 143 1.89 5.46 -37.00
CA GLN A 143 0.62 6.14 -37.22
C GLN A 143 0.80 7.62 -37.59
N LEU A 144 1.69 8.33 -36.90
CA LEU A 144 1.96 9.74 -37.17
C LEU A 144 2.55 9.98 -38.56
N ARG A 145 3.41 9.06 -39.05
CA ARG A 145 3.96 9.13 -40.42
C ARG A 145 2.90 9.10 -41.52
N GLN A 146 1.73 8.55 -41.22
CA GLN A 146 0.59 8.55 -42.16
C GLN A 146 -0.20 9.86 -42.13
N LEU A 147 0.02 10.72 -41.13
CA LEU A 147 -0.78 11.91 -40.86
C LEU A 147 -0.01 13.22 -41.08
N VAL A 148 1.29 13.24 -40.80
CA VAL A 148 2.12 14.44 -40.82
C VAL A 148 3.51 14.16 -41.41
N SER A 149 4.20 15.23 -41.85
CA SER A 149 5.57 15.13 -42.38
C SER A 149 6.60 14.72 -41.31
N GLU A 150 7.71 14.09 -41.73
CA GLU A 150 8.80 13.70 -40.83
C GLU A 150 9.36 14.90 -40.03
N ASP A 151 9.55 16.06 -40.66
CA ASP A 151 10.02 17.27 -39.94
C ASP A 151 9.09 17.67 -38.79
N THR A 152 7.78 17.48 -38.97
CA THR A 152 6.79 17.73 -37.90
C THR A 152 6.91 16.71 -36.77
N ILE A 153 7.15 15.45 -37.11
CA ILE A 153 7.37 14.38 -36.13
C ILE A 153 8.64 14.66 -35.32
N GLU A 154 9.74 14.98 -36.00
CA GLU A 154 11.02 15.29 -35.36
C GLU A 154 10.90 16.47 -34.39
N ALA A 155 10.31 17.58 -34.81
CA ALA A 155 10.10 18.74 -33.95
C ALA A 155 9.22 18.40 -32.73
N TYR A 156 8.11 17.69 -32.95
CA TYR A 156 7.18 17.33 -31.88
C TYR A 156 7.82 16.41 -30.84
N PHE A 157 8.56 15.40 -31.29
CA PHE A 157 9.20 14.44 -30.40
C PHE A 157 10.42 15.04 -29.69
N LEU A 158 11.14 15.97 -30.32
CA LEU A 158 12.22 16.71 -29.65
C LEU A 158 11.67 17.61 -28.54
N GLU A 159 10.52 18.26 -28.75
CA GLU A 159 9.81 19.01 -27.70
C GLU A 159 9.32 18.08 -26.57
N CYS A 160 8.76 16.92 -26.93
CA CYS A 160 8.22 15.99 -25.95
C CYS A 160 9.30 15.26 -25.14
N PHE A 161 10.46 14.99 -25.73
CA PHE A 161 11.54 14.18 -25.15
C PHE A 161 12.91 14.85 -25.37
N PRO A 162 13.13 16.06 -24.83
CA PRO A 162 14.40 16.78 -24.99
C PRO A 162 15.58 15.99 -24.42
N GLU A 163 15.35 15.14 -23.42
CA GLU A 163 16.37 14.25 -22.85
C GLU A 163 16.88 13.19 -23.85
N ARG A 164 16.15 12.96 -24.95
CA ARG A 164 16.49 12.00 -26.01
C ARG A 164 17.04 12.66 -27.28
N ALA A 165 17.28 13.98 -27.27
CA ALA A 165 17.73 14.74 -28.43
C ALA A 165 18.92 14.10 -29.15
N SER A 166 19.97 13.71 -28.42
CA SER A 166 21.17 13.09 -28.99
C SER A 166 20.89 11.74 -29.67
N PHE A 167 19.89 10.99 -29.21
CA PHE A 167 19.45 9.74 -29.84
C PHE A 167 18.64 10.01 -31.09
N PHE A 168 17.77 11.02 -31.09
CA PHE A 168 17.05 11.44 -32.29
C PHE A 168 18.00 11.97 -33.37
N THR A 169 19.02 12.76 -33.00
CA THR A 169 20.05 13.18 -33.96
C THR A 169 20.78 12.00 -34.58
N ARG A 170 21.01 10.92 -33.82
CA ARG A 170 21.76 9.75 -34.29
C ARG A 170 20.92 8.75 -35.09
N PHE A 171 19.68 8.53 -34.68
CA PHE A 171 18.84 7.42 -35.16
C PHE A 171 17.51 7.89 -35.77
N GLY A 172 17.26 9.20 -35.85
CA GLY A 172 15.94 9.77 -36.14
C GLY A 172 14.93 9.50 -35.02
N VAL A 173 13.69 9.95 -35.20
CA VAL A 173 12.56 9.53 -34.34
C VAL A 173 12.11 8.14 -34.76
N THR A 174 12.85 7.12 -34.31
CA THR A 174 12.64 5.72 -34.69
C THR A 174 12.53 4.81 -33.48
N LYS A 175 12.01 3.60 -33.68
CA LYS A 175 12.03 2.52 -32.68
C LYS A 175 13.41 2.37 -32.03
N GLN A 176 14.46 2.35 -32.84
CA GLN A 176 15.83 2.19 -32.37
C GLN A 176 16.25 3.33 -31.43
N ALA A 177 15.88 4.58 -31.72
CA ALA A 177 16.15 5.70 -30.82
C ALA A 177 15.52 5.48 -29.44
N PHE A 178 14.28 4.99 -29.39
CA PHE A 178 13.57 4.70 -28.15
C PHE A 178 14.11 3.48 -27.41
N GLU A 179 14.57 2.45 -28.12
CA GLU A 179 15.23 1.28 -27.53
C GLU A 179 16.58 1.64 -26.90
N GLN A 180 17.41 2.41 -27.61
CA GLN A 180 18.73 2.83 -27.13
C GLN A 180 18.65 3.84 -25.97
N SER A 181 17.56 4.60 -25.88
CA SER A 181 17.31 5.58 -24.81
C SER A 181 16.32 5.09 -23.75
N CYS A 182 15.95 3.81 -23.74
CA CYS A 182 14.85 3.29 -22.93
C CYS A 182 15.08 3.43 -21.40
N TYR A 183 16.32 3.61 -20.96
CA TYR A 183 16.69 3.84 -19.56
C TYR A 183 16.39 5.28 -19.08
N LEU A 184 16.21 6.24 -19.99
CA LEU A 184 15.92 7.63 -19.67
C LEU A 184 14.46 7.78 -19.22
N ARG A 185 14.30 8.26 -18.00
CA ARG A 185 13.01 8.47 -17.37
C ARG A 185 12.29 9.66 -17.99
N THR A 186 11.00 9.47 -18.23
CA THR A 186 10.08 10.50 -18.70
C THR A 186 8.73 10.35 -17.98
N TYR A 187 7.97 11.44 -17.90
CA TYR A 187 6.61 11.44 -17.38
C TYR A 187 5.55 11.20 -18.46
N LYS A 188 5.97 10.93 -19.71
CA LYS A 188 5.08 10.69 -20.85
C LYS A 188 4.96 9.21 -21.23
N LEU A 189 6.03 8.44 -21.01
CA LEU A 189 6.06 7.00 -21.23
C LEU A 189 6.14 6.25 -19.90
N SER A 190 5.74 4.98 -19.94
CA SER A 190 5.84 4.02 -18.84
C SER A 190 6.85 2.93 -19.20
N PRO A 191 7.53 2.35 -18.21
CA PRO A 191 8.34 1.17 -18.43
C PRO A 191 7.46 -0.07 -18.62
N GLY A 192 7.91 -1.04 -19.44
CA GLY A 192 7.18 -2.31 -19.58
C GLY A 192 7.17 -3.14 -18.30
N PHE A 193 8.27 -3.09 -17.53
CA PHE A 193 8.39 -3.75 -16.24
C PHE A 193 8.79 -2.77 -15.14
N MET A 194 8.21 -2.97 -13.96
CA MET A 194 8.60 -2.24 -12.75
C MET A 194 9.99 -2.69 -12.30
N GLY A 195 10.85 -1.74 -11.94
CA GLY A 195 12.13 -2.04 -11.31
C GLY A 195 11.94 -2.76 -9.99
N ASN A 196 12.68 -3.83 -9.78
CA ASN A 196 12.72 -4.57 -8.52
C ASN A 196 14.12 -5.11 -8.14
N PRO A 197 15.21 -4.35 -8.31
CA PRO A 197 16.52 -4.72 -7.76
C PRO A 197 16.56 -4.41 -6.24
N PRO A 198 17.31 -5.17 -5.42
CA PRO A 198 18.07 -6.37 -5.77
C PRO A 198 17.23 -7.65 -5.71
N ASP A 199 15.95 -7.56 -5.35
CA ASP A 199 15.05 -8.69 -5.13
C ASP A 199 14.94 -9.61 -6.35
N ARG A 200 14.99 -9.07 -7.57
CA ARG A 200 14.98 -9.84 -8.82
C ARG A 200 16.35 -9.80 -9.49
N LEU A 201 16.77 -10.96 -9.99
CA LEU A 201 18.09 -11.15 -10.59
C LEU A 201 18.33 -10.21 -11.77
N ASP A 202 17.36 -10.09 -12.68
CA ASP A 202 17.42 -9.18 -13.83
C ASP A 202 17.07 -7.72 -13.49
N GLY A 203 16.66 -7.45 -12.26
CA GLY A 203 16.26 -6.13 -11.79
C GLY A 203 14.81 -5.74 -12.09
N PHE A 204 13.97 -6.66 -12.60
CA PHE A 204 12.59 -6.34 -13.01
C PHE A 204 11.55 -7.26 -12.37
N HIS A 205 10.35 -6.72 -12.11
CA HIS A 205 9.20 -7.50 -11.68
C HIS A 205 8.80 -8.54 -12.74
N ASP A 206 8.19 -9.65 -12.33
CA ASP A 206 7.96 -10.82 -13.19
C ASP A 206 6.94 -10.61 -14.33
N TYR A 207 6.12 -9.56 -14.27
CA TYR A 207 4.97 -9.35 -15.16
C TYR A 207 5.03 -7.99 -15.85
N HIS A 208 4.69 -7.97 -17.13
CA HIS A 208 4.49 -6.73 -17.88
C HIS A 208 3.28 -5.96 -17.34
N GLY A 209 3.27 -4.63 -17.48
CA GLY A 209 2.19 -3.76 -17.01
C GLY A 209 0.79 -4.23 -17.42
N SER A 210 0.62 -4.60 -18.69
CA SER A 210 -0.66 -5.05 -19.25
C SER A 210 -1.18 -6.36 -18.63
N CYS A 211 -0.28 -7.33 -18.41
CA CYS A 211 -0.66 -8.59 -17.77
C CYS A 211 -0.87 -8.45 -16.26
N ARG A 212 -0.18 -7.49 -15.63
CA ARG A 212 -0.25 -7.26 -14.18
C ARG A 212 -1.65 -6.81 -13.76
N LYS A 213 -2.28 -5.91 -14.52
CA LYS A 213 -3.58 -5.31 -14.18
C LYS A 213 -4.69 -6.32 -13.93
N ASN A 214 -4.69 -7.43 -14.68
CA ASN A 214 -5.73 -8.45 -14.60
C ASN A 214 -5.40 -9.59 -13.62
N ASN A 215 -4.15 -9.68 -13.14
CA ASN A 215 -3.65 -10.84 -12.40
C ASN A 215 -3.01 -10.48 -11.04
N ASP A 216 -2.89 -9.19 -10.72
CA ASP A 216 -2.44 -8.66 -9.43
C ASP A 216 -3.65 -8.02 -8.69
N PRO A 217 -4.34 -8.77 -7.80
CA PRO A 217 -5.61 -8.33 -7.22
C PRO A 217 -5.49 -7.05 -6.37
N GLY A 218 -4.30 -6.72 -5.88
CA GLY A 218 -4.04 -5.47 -5.16
C GLY A 218 -4.04 -4.22 -6.05
N ARG A 219 -4.04 -4.37 -7.39
CA ARG A 219 -3.90 -3.27 -8.35
C ARG A 219 -4.98 -3.21 -9.45
N PHE A 220 -6.12 -3.88 -9.27
CA PHE A 220 -7.28 -3.61 -10.12
C PHE A 220 -7.60 -2.11 -10.11
N ASP A 221 -8.05 -1.52 -11.24
CA ASP A 221 -8.35 -0.07 -11.30
C ASP A 221 -9.35 0.37 -10.22
N GLU A 222 -10.29 -0.52 -9.85
CA GLU A 222 -11.24 -0.35 -8.76
C GLU A 222 -10.54 -0.26 -7.39
N ASN A 223 -9.42 -0.97 -7.23
CA ASN A 223 -8.51 -0.89 -6.10
C ASN A 223 -7.52 0.28 -6.20
N MET A 224 -7.22 0.77 -7.39
CA MET A 224 -6.36 1.95 -7.58
C MET A 224 -7.12 3.28 -7.37
N ARG A 225 -8.46 3.28 -7.52
CA ARG A 225 -9.32 4.48 -7.37
C ARG A 225 -9.36 5.10 -5.98
N SER A 226 -8.76 4.47 -4.96
CA SER A 226 -8.71 5.06 -3.61
C SER A 226 -7.29 5.34 -3.12
N TYR A 227 -6.31 5.47 -4.01
CA TYR A 227 -4.93 5.81 -3.59
C TYR A 227 -4.81 7.15 -2.87
N SER A 228 -5.81 8.03 -2.98
CA SER A 228 -5.91 9.28 -2.22
C SER A 228 -6.47 9.09 -0.79
N HIS A 229 -6.87 7.86 -0.43
CA HIS A 229 -7.50 7.53 0.84
C HIS A 229 -6.72 6.42 1.53
N ASP A 230 -6.41 6.60 2.81
CA ASP A 230 -5.74 5.56 3.57
C ASP A 230 -6.71 4.41 3.92
N ARG A 231 -6.76 3.41 3.03
CA ARG A 231 -7.58 2.19 3.18
C ARG A 231 -7.36 1.48 4.51
N ARG A 232 -6.16 1.63 5.11
CA ARG A 232 -5.81 0.98 6.37
C ARG A 232 -6.77 1.38 7.49
N SER A 233 -7.36 2.58 7.44
CA SER A 233 -8.39 2.99 8.39
C SER A 233 -9.59 2.03 8.40
N PHE A 234 -10.03 1.59 7.21
CA PHE A 234 -11.13 0.65 7.03
C PHE A 234 -10.71 -0.80 7.25
N GLU A 235 -9.52 -1.18 6.78
CA GLU A 235 -8.98 -2.54 6.92
C GLU A 235 -8.74 -2.91 8.39
N TRP A 236 -8.31 -1.93 9.21
CA TRP A 236 -8.13 -2.09 10.64
C TRP A 236 -9.37 -1.69 11.46
N TRP A 237 -10.48 -1.31 10.81
CA TRP A 237 -11.72 -0.92 11.49
C TRP A 237 -11.47 0.13 12.59
N ALA A 238 -10.58 1.09 12.30
CA ALA A 238 -10.13 2.10 13.23
C ALA A 238 -11.22 3.17 13.45
N GLU A 239 -11.40 3.61 14.69
CA GLU A 239 -12.24 4.77 14.99
C GLU A 239 -11.56 6.06 14.51
N GLY A 240 -12.29 7.16 14.44
CA GLY A 240 -11.77 8.46 14.02
C GLY A 240 -12.29 8.89 12.66
N ASN A 241 -12.04 10.15 12.32
CA ASN A 241 -12.54 10.74 11.10
C ASN A 241 -11.55 10.55 9.96
N TRP A 242 -11.70 9.43 9.26
CA TRP A 242 -10.81 9.05 8.18
C TRP A 242 -10.77 10.06 7.03
N ALA A 243 -11.90 10.70 6.70
CA ALA A 243 -11.97 11.67 5.61
C ALA A 243 -11.25 12.98 5.97
N LEU A 244 -11.30 13.38 7.24
CA LEU A 244 -10.55 14.50 7.76
C LEU A 244 -9.04 14.22 7.75
N ALA A 245 -8.62 13.04 8.21
CA ALA A 245 -7.22 12.63 8.17
C ALA A 245 -6.68 12.57 6.72
N ASP A 246 -7.45 12.02 5.78
CA ASP A 246 -7.12 12.01 4.35
C ASP A 246 -7.03 13.44 3.78
N ALA A 247 -7.95 14.34 4.18
CA ALA A 247 -7.91 15.72 3.75
C ALA A 247 -6.63 16.42 4.19
N LEU A 248 -6.17 16.19 5.43
CA LEU A 248 -4.90 16.73 5.93
C LEU A 248 -3.71 16.11 5.21
N TYR A 249 -3.70 14.79 5.06
CA TYR A 249 -2.64 14.05 4.35
C TYR A 249 -2.40 14.61 2.96
N ASN A 250 -3.48 14.90 2.22
CA ASN A 250 -3.42 15.41 0.86
C ASN A 250 -2.96 16.89 0.77
N LYS A 251 -2.85 17.61 1.90
CA LYS A 251 -2.33 18.98 1.96
C LYS A 251 -0.81 19.05 2.14
N ALA A 252 -0.15 17.92 2.37
CA ALA A 252 1.30 17.84 2.51
C ALA A 252 2.05 18.59 1.40
N GLY A 253 2.92 19.51 1.80
CA GLY A 253 3.72 20.35 0.91
C GLY A 253 5.19 20.40 1.33
N PRO A 254 5.95 21.43 0.88
CA PRO A 254 7.34 21.60 1.27
C PRO A 254 7.49 21.70 2.77
N GLY A 255 8.49 21.03 3.33
CA GLY A 255 8.69 20.98 4.78
C GLY A 255 9.96 20.26 5.18
N ARG A 256 10.13 20.06 6.49
CA ARG A 256 11.30 19.41 7.07
C ARG A 256 10.92 18.04 7.65
N CYS A 257 11.74 17.03 7.40
CA CYS A 257 11.60 15.74 8.07
C CYS A 257 11.79 15.89 9.60
N SER A 258 10.78 15.48 10.38
CA SER A 258 10.75 15.58 11.84
C SER A 258 11.56 14.49 12.56
N ILE A 259 12.00 13.45 11.85
CA ILE A 259 12.81 12.39 12.45
C ILE A 259 14.14 12.95 12.96
N PRO A 260 14.52 12.67 14.23
CA PRO A 260 15.79 13.09 14.80
C PRO A 260 16.97 12.74 13.90
N ASN A 261 17.95 13.65 13.80
CA ASN A 261 19.16 13.51 12.99
C ASN A 261 18.96 13.42 11.47
N CYS A 262 17.73 13.50 10.95
CA CYS A 262 17.50 13.63 9.52
C CYS A 262 17.55 15.09 9.07
N GLY A 263 16.63 15.92 9.60
CA GLY A 263 16.54 17.35 9.31
C GLY A 263 16.39 17.73 7.83
N LYS A 264 16.18 16.77 6.91
CA LYS A 264 16.17 17.00 5.46
C LYS A 264 15.02 17.92 5.07
N MET A 265 15.33 18.95 4.27
CA MET A 265 14.34 19.78 3.59
C MET A 265 13.80 19.04 2.37
N LEU A 266 12.48 19.05 2.22
CA LEU A 266 11.75 18.30 1.21
C LEU A 266 10.85 19.24 0.42
N GLU A 267 10.77 19.05 -0.90
CA GLU A 267 9.78 19.72 -1.74
C GLU A 267 8.35 19.27 -1.40
N LYS A 268 8.20 18.04 -0.90
CA LYS A 268 6.95 17.51 -0.35
C LYS A 268 7.25 16.53 0.77
N ILE A 269 6.72 16.81 1.96
CA ILE A 269 6.78 15.87 3.08
C ILE A 269 5.94 14.62 2.79
N SER A 270 6.31 13.51 3.42
CA SER A 270 5.56 12.27 3.45
C SER A 270 4.94 12.13 4.84
N PRO A 271 3.63 12.39 5.01
CA PRO A 271 2.98 12.27 6.31
C PRO A 271 2.99 10.81 6.77
N ASP A 272 3.34 10.56 8.03
CA ASP A 272 3.31 9.23 8.64
C ASP A 272 2.45 9.21 9.89
N HIS A 273 1.79 8.08 10.14
CA HIS A 273 0.95 7.89 11.33
C HIS A 273 1.82 7.87 12.60
N ILE A 274 1.38 8.56 13.63
CA ILE A 274 2.05 8.54 14.94
C ILE A 274 1.65 7.29 15.72
N GLY A 275 0.35 7.07 15.91
CA GLY A 275 -0.21 5.83 16.43
C GLY A 275 -0.48 4.82 15.31
N PRO A 276 0.13 3.61 15.32
CA PRO A 276 -0.12 2.62 14.27
C PRO A 276 -1.56 2.09 14.31
N LEU A 277 -2.29 2.19 13.19
CA LEU A 277 -3.67 1.66 13.07
C LEU A 277 -3.76 0.15 13.37
N ALA A 278 -2.72 -0.61 13.01
CA ALA A 278 -2.60 -2.03 13.31
C ALA A 278 -2.49 -2.37 14.82
N CYS A 279 -2.30 -1.36 15.67
CA CYS A 279 -2.36 -1.47 17.14
C CYS A 279 -3.66 -0.90 17.71
N GLY A 280 -4.63 -0.50 16.88
CA GLY A 280 -5.94 0.00 17.34
C GLY A 280 -6.02 1.51 17.61
N PHE A 281 -5.01 2.29 17.24
CA PHE A 281 -5.10 3.75 17.32
C PHE A 281 -6.13 4.31 16.32
N LYS A 282 -6.73 5.46 16.66
CA LYS A 282 -7.67 6.14 15.78
C LYS A 282 -7.00 6.68 14.52
N GLN A 283 -7.77 6.79 13.44
CA GLN A 283 -7.42 7.59 12.28
C GLN A 283 -7.63 9.07 12.60
N LEU A 284 -6.59 9.72 13.11
CA LEU A 284 -6.58 11.12 13.53
C LEU A 284 -6.01 12.02 12.43
N PRO A 285 -6.40 13.32 12.38
CA PRO A 285 -5.68 14.34 11.61
C PRO A 285 -4.37 14.73 12.30
N LEU A 286 -3.52 13.74 12.56
CA LEU A 286 -2.25 13.89 13.28
C LEU A 286 -1.19 13.03 12.60
N PHE A 287 -0.21 13.67 11.98
CA PHE A 287 0.85 13.01 11.24
C PHE A 287 2.23 13.58 11.59
N ALA A 288 3.24 12.73 11.55
CA ALA A 288 4.62 13.18 11.55
C ALA A 288 5.03 13.58 10.10
N PRO A 289 5.58 14.78 9.88
CA PRO A 289 6.13 15.15 8.58
C PRO A 289 7.48 14.44 8.36
N THR A 290 7.56 13.45 7.47
CA THR A 290 8.77 12.64 7.28
C THR A 290 9.29 12.69 5.84
N CYS A 291 10.52 12.23 5.59
CA CYS A 291 10.96 11.91 4.23
C CYS A 291 10.53 10.49 3.84
N GLN A 292 10.47 10.20 2.54
CA GLN A 292 10.02 8.90 2.03
C GLN A 292 10.80 7.72 2.61
N ASN A 293 12.11 7.86 2.81
CA ASN A 293 12.97 6.81 3.37
C ASN A 293 12.58 6.51 4.83
N HIS A 294 12.34 7.54 5.64
CA HIS A 294 11.96 7.36 7.03
C HIS A 294 10.53 6.84 7.20
N ASN A 295 9.58 7.34 6.39
CA ASN A 295 8.23 6.81 6.34
C ASN A 295 8.25 5.30 6.06
N SER A 296 8.97 4.91 5.00
CA SER A 296 9.10 3.51 4.58
C SER A 296 9.82 2.65 5.63
N ALA A 297 10.81 3.21 6.34
CA ALA A 297 11.57 2.51 7.36
C ALA A 297 10.83 2.35 8.70
N LYS A 298 9.94 3.29 9.05
CA LYS A 298 9.20 3.27 10.33
C LYS A 298 8.28 2.05 10.42
N ASN A 299 7.59 1.70 9.33
CA ASN A 299 6.69 0.54 9.27
C ASN A 299 5.71 0.54 10.47
N ARG A 300 5.84 -0.40 11.41
CA ARG A 300 5.03 -0.46 12.64
C ARG A 300 5.78 -0.04 13.92
N ARG A 301 6.97 0.55 13.78
CA ARG A 301 7.77 0.97 14.94
C ARG A 301 7.02 2.06 15.68
N PHE A 302 6.80 1.80 16.96
CA PHE A 302 6.14 2.69 17.91
C PHE A 302 7.14 3.01 19.00
N THR A 303 7.51 4.28 19.11
CA THR A 303 8.57 4.78 20.00
C THR A 303 7.98 5.55 21.17
N LEU A 304 8.76 5.75 22.23
CA LEU A 304 8.36 6.60 23.36
C LEU A 304 8.04 8.02 22.90
N ASN A 305 8.72 8.52 21.87
CA ASN A 305 8.43 9.83 21.30
C ASN A 305 7.03 9.86 20.65
N ASP A 306 6.63 8.79 19.96
CA ASP A 306 5.26 8.69 19.43
C ASP A 306 4.23 8.71 20.57
N VAL A 307 4.48 8.00 21.69
CA VAL A 307 3.62 8.03 22.89
C VAL A 307 3.47 9.45 23.44
N LYS A 308 4.58 10.19 23.56
CA LYS A 308 4.57 11.59 24.06
C LYS A 308 3.74 12.51 23.16
N ILE A 309 3.87 12.37 21.84
CA ILE A 309 3.08 13.19 20.91
C ILE A 309 1.59 12.85 21.03
N LEU A 310 1.24 11.57 21.16
CA LEU A 310 -0.14 11.15 21.35
C LEU A 310 -0.72 11.65 22.68
N LEU A 311 0.01 11.60 23.78
CA LEU A 311 -0.41 12.16 25.08
C LEU A 311 -0.64 13.68 25.02
N ASN A 312 0.24 14.40 24.31
CA ASN A 312 0.04 15.82 24.06
C ASN A 312 -1.23 16.09 23.26
N TYR A 313 -1.52 15.27 22.23
CA TYR A 313 -2.77 15.36 21.49
C TYR A 313 -3.98 15.14 22.42
N GLU A 314 -3.99 14.09 23.24
CA GLU A 314 -5.09 13.84 24.20
C GLU A 314 -5.31 15.01 25.15
N THR A 315 -4.23 15.65 25.59
CA THR A 315 -4.27 16.79 26.51
C THR A 315 -4.84 18.04 25.84
N VAL A 316 -4.44 18.31 24.59
CA VAL A 316 -4.88 19.50 23.84
C VAL A 316 -6.32 19.37 23.36
N THR A 317 -6.75 18.17 22.94
CA THR A 317 -8.09 17.96 22.35
C THR A 317 -9.12 17.45 23.35
N ALA A 318 -8.69 16.98 24.53
CA ALA A 318 -9.51 16.23 25.47
C ALA A 318 -10.15 14.95 24.87
N GLU A 319 -9.60 14.44 23.76
CA GLU A 319 -10.05 13.20 23.11
C GLU A 319 -9.00 12.11 23.22
N SER A 320 -9.41 10.87 23.53
CA SER A 320 -8.47 9.75 23.49
C SER A 320 -7.96 9.48 22.07
N VAL A 321 -6.67 9.18 21.93
CA VAL A 321 -6.06 8.75 20.67
C VAL A 321 -6.34 7.27 20.35
N ALA A 322 -6.73 6.50 21.35
CA ALA A 322 -7.00 5.07 21.25
C ALA A 322 -8.44 4.84 20.78
N SER A 323 -8.61 3.95 19.80
CA SER A 323 -9.96 3.52 19.42
C SER A 323 -10.59 2.79 20.60
N TRP A 324 -11.90 2.87 20.68
CA TRP A 324 -12.68 2.38 21.80
C TRP A 324 -12.36 0.93 22.25
N GLN A 325 -11.99 0.03 21.33
CA GLN A 325 -11.66 -1.38 21.63
C GLN A 325 -10.33 -1.60 22.35
N ILE A 326 -9.39 -0.66 22.28
CA ILE A 326 -8.09 -0.74 22.97
C ILE A 326 -7.94 0.30 24.09
N ARG A 327 -8.90 1.21 24.24
CA ARG A 327 -8.79 2.40 25.07
C ARG A 327 -8.45 2.07 26.52
N ALA A 328 -9.15 1.13 27.13
CA ALA A 328 -8.90 0.77 28.52
C ALA A 328 -7.48 0.23 28.76
N HIS A 329 -6.91 -0.48 27.77
CA HIS A 329 -5.53 -0.96 27.85
C HIS A 329 -4.52 0.18 27.58
N TRP A 330 -4.83 1.07 26.63
CA TRP A 330 -4.03 2.27 26.40
C TRP A 330 -3.94 3.13 27.67
N ASP A 331 -5.08 3.44 28.29
CA ASP A 331 -5.16 4.28 29.48
C ASP A 331 -4.43 3.67 30.68
N LYS A 332 -4.42 2.33 30.79
CA LYS A 332 -3.68 1.62 31.84
C LYS A 332 -2.17 1.82 31.74
N TYR A 333 -1.59 1.85 30.54
CA TYR A 333 -0.12 1.79 30.36
C TYR A 333 0.53 3.04 29.74
N LYS A 334 -0.24 3.97 29.17
CA LYS A 334 0.31 5.16 28.46
C LYS A 334 1.23 6.04 29.30
N ASN A 335 1.04 6.05 30.64
CA ASN A 335 1.88 6.78 31.59
C ASN A 335 2.90 5.90 32.34
N ILE A 336 2.93 4.60 32.03
CA ILE A 336 3.83 3.62 32.67
C ILE A 336 5.09 3.41 31.82
N VAL A 337 4.94 3.32 30.50
CA VAL A 337 6.06 3.07 29.59
C VAL A 337 7.05 4.24 29.61
N SER A 338 8.34 3.93 29.80
CA SER A 338 9.39 4.95 30.00
C SER A 338 10.49 4.95 28.94
N ASP A 339 10.53 3.92 28.07
CA ASP A 339 11.52 3.77 27.01
C ASP A 339 10.93 3.12 25.75
N ASP A 340 11.70 3.11 24.65
CA ASP A 340 11.30 2.49 23.36
C ASP A 340 11.07 0.97 23.46
N TYR A 341 11.69 0.38 24.47
CA TYR A 341 11.74 -1.02 24.69
C TYR A 341 10.41 -1.52 25.33
N GLN A 342 9.98 -0.87 26.41
CA GLN A 342 8.67 -1.02 27.01
C GLN A 342 7.55 -0.58 26.06
N THR A 343 7.79 0.47 25.27
CA THR A 343 6.83 0.94 24.25
C THR A 343 6.61 -0.13 23.17
N LYS A 344 7.65 -0.86 22.78
CA LYS A 344 7.53 -2.00 21.86
C LYS A 344 6.73 -3.15 22.48
N ALA A 345 6.95 -3.48 23.75
CA ALA A 345 6.16 -4.47 24.46
C ALA A 345 4.67 -4.07 24.51
N PHE A 346 4.41 -2.80 24.82
CA PHE A 346 3.08 -2.20 24.84
C PHE A 346 2.40 -2.19 23.46
N SER A 347 3.10 -1.82 22.39
CA SER A 347 2.60 -1.93 21.01
C SER A 347 2.19 -3.35 20.65
N ASN A 348 3.01 -4.35 21.00
CA ASN A 348 2.70 -5.75 20.71
C ASN A 348 1.48 -6.24 21.50
N SER A 349 1.33 -5.77 22.75
CA SER A 349 0.16 -6.00 23.57
C SER A 349 -1.11 -5.43 22.92
N LEU A 350 -1.10 -4.15 22.54
CA LEU A 350 -2.22 -3.49 21.86
C LEU A 350 -2.61 -4.23 20.56
N ARG A 351 -1.62 -4.75 19.83
CA ARG A 351 -1.85 -5.56 18.62
C ARG A 351 -2.61 -6.86 18.91
N SER A 352 -2.43 -7.46 20.09
CA SER A 352 -3.15 -8.69 20.48
C SER A 352 -4.64 -8.40 20.70
N LEU A 353 -4.96 -7.25 21.32
CA LEU A 353 -6.34 -6.75 21.44
C LEU A 353 -6.94 -6.37 20.08
N GLN A 354 -6.15 -5.78 19.19
CA GLN A 354 -6.61 -5.46 17.83
C GLN A 354 -6.90 -6.72 16.99
N ASP A 355 -6.13 -7.80 17.14
CA ASP A 355 -6.42 -9.10 16.51
C ASP A 355 -7.74 -9.69 17.03
N MET A 356 -7.92 -9.68 18.36
CA MET A 356 -9.17 -10.10 19.00
C MET A 356 -10.36 -9.30 18.49
N TYR A 357 -10.23 -7.98 18.40
CA TYR A 357 -11.28 -7.10 17.86
C TYR A 357 -11.73 -7.50 16.47
N LEU A 358 -10.80 -7.66 15.52
CA LEU A 358 -11.15 -8.03 14.15
C LEU A 358 -11.81 -9.42 14.07
N ARG A 359 -11.43 -10.36 14.94
CA ARG A 359 -12.10 -11.68 15.00
C ARG A 359 -13.52 -11.60 15.53
N ILE A 360 -13.74 -10.77 16.55
CA ILE A 360 -15.08 -10.53 17.11
C ILE A 360 -15.99 -9.85 16.07
N LEU A 361 -15.48 -8.89 15.32
CA LEU A 361 -16.23 -8.29 14.21
C LEU A 361 -16.61 -9.35 13.16
N TRP A 362 -15.71 -10.29 12.88
CA TRP A 362 -16.00 -11.39 11.96
C TRP A 362 -17.09 -12.33 12.49
N GLU A 363 -17.05 -12.68 13.78
CA GLU A 363 -18.11 -13.47 14.41
C GLU A 363 -19.47 -12.76 14.34
N LEU A 364 -19.50 -11.45 14.63
CA LEU A 364 -20.72 -10.66 14.51
C LEU A 364 -21.24 -10.66 13.08
N TYR A 365 -20.37 -10.53 12.08
CA TYR A 365 -20.74 -10.60 10.68
C TYR A 365 -21.35 -11.97 10.31
N LEU A 366 -20.74 -13.08 10.75
CA LEU A 366 -21.27 -14.43 10.54
C LEU A 366 -22.64 -14.65 11.21
N ASN A 367 -22.89 -13.97 12.32
CA ASN A 367 -24.19 -13.99 13.01
C ASN A 367 -25.20 -12.98 12.45
N GLY A 368 -24.89 -12.35 11.31
CA GLY A 368 -25.82 -11.52 10.56
C GLY A 368 -25.91 -10.06 11.01
N ASN A 369 -24.89 -9.52 11.68
CA ASN A 369 -24.90 -8.15 12.20
C ASN A 369 -24.28 -7.12 11.24
N ALA A 370 -24.31 -7.35 9.92
CA ALA A 370 -23.59 -6.53 8.95
C ALA A 370 -24.00 -5.04 8.98
N ARG A 371 -25.28 -4.72 9.17
CA ARG A 371 -25.72 -3.31 9.24
C ARG A 371 -25.17 -2.63 10.49
N PHE A 372 -25.33 -3.24 11.67
CA PHE A 372 -24.76 -2.71 12.91
C PHE A 372 -23.26 -2.44 12.76
N LEU A 373 -22.50 -3.41 12.23
CA LEU A 373 -21.07 -3.24 11.96
C LEU A 373 -20.78 -2.07 11.02
N ALA A 374 -21.56 -1.90 9.94
CA ALA A 374 -21.40 -0.79 9.02
C ALA A 374 -21.60 0.58 9.69
N THR A 375 -22.40 0.68 10.76
CA THR A 375 -22.56 1.95 11.51
C THR A 375 -21.27 2.41 12.22
N ILE A 376 -20.36 1.48 12.52
CA ILE A 376 -19.08 1.74 13.18
C ILE A 376 -18.10 2.44 12.21
N LEU A 377 -18.21 2.15 10.91
CA LEU A 377 -17.29 2.65 9.87
C LEU A 377 -17.49 4.12 9.49
N LYS A 378 -18.63 4.72 9.87
CA LYS A 378 -18.99 6.11 9.53
C LYS A 378 -18.80 6.46 8.05
N PRO A 379 -19.37 5.68 7.09
CA PRO A 379 -19.18 5.93 5.66
C PRO A 379 -19.69 7.30 5.21
N GLU A 380 -20.55 7.96 6.00
CA GLU A 380 -21.04 9.31 5.75
C GLU A 380 -19.94 10.39 5.76
N TYR A 381 -18.77 10.13 6.36
CA TYR A 381 -17.62 11.03 6.28
C TYR A 381 -17.14 11.24 4.83
N ALA A 382 -17.43 10.31 3.91
CA ALA A 382 -17.15 10.48 2.48
C ALA A 382 -17.85 11.71 1.87
N LEU A 383 -18.91 12.18 2.51
CA LEU A 383 -19.75 13.28 2.05
C LEU A 383 -19.31 14.63 2.62
N GLU A 384 -18.29 14.67 3.46
CA GLU A 384 -17.77 15.88 4.10
C GLU A 384 -16.58 16.44 3.30
N GLN A 385 -16.54 17.75 3.11
CA GLN A 385 -15.37 18.44 2.57
C GLN A 385 -14.76 19.26 3.70
N TYR A 386 -13.50 18.96 4.06
CA TYR A 386 -12.82 19.59 5.18
C TYR A 386 -11.96 20.78 4.73
N HIS A 387 -11.96 21.80 5.58
CA HIS A 387 -11.24 23.05 5.41
C HIS A 387 -10.45 23.34 6.69
N PHE A 388 -9.16 23.61 6.54
CA PHE A 388 -8.25 23.85 7.65
C PHE A 388 -7.94 25.33 7.77
N GLU A 389 -7.96 25.85 8.99
CA GLU A 389 -7.57 27.22 9.32
C GLU A 389 -6.09 27.26 9.72
N ASN A 390 -5.35 28.24 9.18
CA ASN A 390 -3.93 28.45 9.44
C ASN A 390 -3.08 27.17 9.28
N LEU A 391 -3.39 26.36 8.27
CA LEU A 391 -2.66 25.12 8.00
C LEU A 391 -1.25 25.43 7.51
N ASP A 392 -0.27 24.95 8.25
CA ASP A 392 1.10 24.81 7.77
C ASP A 392 1.25 23.46 7.05
N ILE A 393 1.43 23.51 5.74
CA ILE A 393 1.56 22.32 4.88
C ILE A 393 2.87 21.54 5.07
N GLY A 394 3.88 22.14 5.72
CA GLY A 394 5.19 21.54 5.99
C GLY A 394 5.30 20.89 7.36
N THR A 395 4.46 21.28 8.31
CA THR A 395 4.36 20.66 9.65
C THR A 395 3.04 19.92 9.87
N LEU A 396 2.04 20.16 9.03
CA LEU A 396 0.66 19.66 9.12
C LEU A 396 -0.09 20.13 10.36
N GLN A 397 0.37 21.22 10.98
CA GLN A 397 -0.30 21.85 12.11
C GLN A 397 -1.33 22.87 11.62
N PHE A 398 -2.45 22.95 12.31
CA PHE A 398 -3.56 23.87 12.01
C PHE A 398 -4.22 24.31 13.31
N THR A 399 -4.92 25.44 13.30
CA THR A 399 -5.58 25.99 14.50
C THR A 399 -7.05 25.61 14.60
N GLY A 400 -7.67 25.27 13.48
CA GLY A 400 -9.08 24.95 13.40
C GLY A 400 -9.43 24.15 12.15
N VAL A 401 -10.57 23.48 12.18
CA VAL A 401 -11.12 22.76 11.04
C VAL A 401 -12.63 22.89 11.02
N TYR A 402 -13.19 23.13 9.83
CA TYR A 402 -14.63 23.06 9.58
C TYR A 402 -14.92 22.19 8.36
N SER A 403 -16.18 21.84 8.16
CA SER A 403 -16.60 21.00 7.04
C SER A 403 -17.94 21.41 6.45
N ASP A 404 -18.05 21.26 5.14
CA ASP A 404 -19.30 21.42 4.39
C ASP A 404 -19.75 20.10 3.77
N LYS A 405 -21.07 19.93 3.66
CA LYS A 405 -21.64 18.78 2.95
C LYS A 405 -21.43 18.91 1.45
N LYS A 406 -20.85 17.88 0.85
CA LYS A 406 -20.70 17.74 -0.60
C LYS A 406 -21.12 16.36 -1.05
N ILE A 407 -22.33 16.32 -1.59
CA ILE A 407 -23.02 15.10 -2.00
C ILE A 407 -22.89 14.95 -3.52
N THR A 408 -21.99 14.08 -3.97
CA THR A 408 -21.80 13.74 -5.39
C THR A 408 -21.90 12.24 -5.58
N ASN A 409 -22.16 11.78 -6.81
CA ASN A 409 -22.17 10.34 -7.12
C ASN A 409 -20.82 9.67 -6.80
N SER A 410 -19.71 10.36 -7.02
CA SER A 410 -18.37 9.86 -6.68
C SER A 410 -18.19 9.64 -5.18
N ARG A 411 -18.70 10.56 -4.34
CA ARG A 411 -18.61 10.45 -2.87
C ARG A 411 -19.59 9.45 -2.28
N LYS A 412 -20.79 9.31 -2.87
CA LYS A 412 -21.72 8.21 -2.55
C LYS A 412 -21.09 6.85 -2.87
N SER A 413 -20.43 6.74 -4.02
CA SER A 413 -19.68 5.54 -4.38
C SER A 413 -18.52 5.27 -3.41
N LEU A 414 -17.80 6.31 -2.96
CA LEU A 414 -16.76 6.18 -1.94
C LEU A 414 -17.31 5.64 -0.61
N ALA A 415 -18.45 6.16 -0.14
CA ALA A 415 -19.11 5.69 1.08
C ALA A 415 -19.42 4.18 1.03
N ALA A 416 -20.02 3.71 -0.07
CA ALA A 416 -20.34 2.29 -0.25
C ALA A 416 -19.08 1.43 -0.40
N ARG A 417 -18.06 1.96 -1.10
CA ARG A 417 -16.76 1.29 -1.26
C ARG A 417 -16.03 1.11 0.05
N THR A 418 -16.05 2.10 0.94
CA THR A 418 -15.48 2.02 2.29
C THR A 418 -16.05 0.84 3.06
N VAL A 419 -17.37 0.68 3.05
CA VAL A 419 -18.04 -0.48 3.67
C VAL A 419 -17.54 -1.77 3.04
N ARG A 420 -17.60 -1.90 1.70
CA ARG A 420 -17.15 -3.11 1.01
C ARG A 420 -15.71 -3.49 1.38
N ILE A 421 -14.77 -2.55 1.30
CA ILE A 421 -13.35 -2.78 1.59
C ILE A 421 -13.18 -3.27 3.03
N ALA A 422 -13.86 -2.67 4.01
CA ALA A 422 -13.75 -3.07 5.41
C ALA A 422 -14.16 -4.55 5.64
N PHE A 423 -15.27 -4.99 5.04
CA PHE A 423 -15.75 -6.38 5.16
C PHE A 423 -14.87 -7.38 4.38
N GLU A 424 -14.38 -7.00 3.20
CA GLU A 424 -13.45 -7.84 2.43
C GLU A 424 -12.11 -7.99 3.15
N ALA A 425 -11.59 -6.91 3.73
CA ALA A 425 -10.39 -6.93 4.55
C ALA A 425 -10.57 -7.80 5.79
N LEU A 426 -11.76 -7.78 6.41
CA LEU A 426 -12.08 -8.65 7.54
C LEU A 426 -12.01 -10.13 7.16
N THR A 427 -12.59 -10.49 6.01
CA THR A 427 -12.56 -11.84 5.45
C THR A 427 -11.12 -12.28 5.15
N GLU A 428 -10.33 -11.42 4.50
CA GLU A 428 -8.91 -11.69 4.25
C GLU A 428 -8.14 -11.84 5.55
N TYR A 429 -8.44 -11.02 6.55
CA TYR A 429 -7.79 -11.07 7.85
C TYR A 429 -7.99 -12.43 8.51
N VAL A 430 -9.23 -12.88 8.67
CA VAL A 430 -9.51 -14.15 9.36
C VAL A 430 -9.11 -15.39 8.55
N SER A 431 -8.90 -15.26 7.23
CA SER A 431 -8.37 -16.36 6.40
C SER A 431 -6.97 -16.83 6.85
N LYS A 432 -6.22 -15.99 7.56
CA LYS A 432 -4.94 -16.34 8.18
C LYS A 432 -5.19 -16.90 9.58
N PRO A 433 -4.84 -18.16 9.84
CA PRO A 433 -5.08 -18.80 11.13
C PRO A 433 -4.23 -18.14 12.22
N ILE A 434 -4.71 -18.18 13.48
CA ILE A 434 -4.18 -17.37 14.59
C ILE A 434 -2.72 -17.72 14.92
N GLU A 435 -2.34 -18.97 14.75
CA GLU A 435 -1.00 -19.51 15.01
C GLU A 435 0.05 -18.86 14.09
N ARG A 436 -0.36 -18.37 12.90
CA ARG A 436 0.53 -17.71 11.96
C ARG A 436 0.74 -16.22 12.27
N ARG A 437 -0.02 -15.63 13.19
CA ARG A 437 0.01 -14.18 13.46
C ARG A 437 1.01 -13.76 14.53
N LYS A 438 1.55 -14.71 15.30
CA LYS A 438 2.56 -14.48 16.36
C LYS A 438 2.13 -13.35 17.30
N MET A 439 0.94 -13.46 17.88
CA MET A 439 0.49 -12.56 18.94
C MET A 439 1.28 -12.82 20.22
N VAL A 440 1.42 -11.80 21.07
CA VAL A 440 2.13 -11.95 22.36
C VAL A 440 1.22 -12.44 23.47
N ARG A 441 -0.10 -12.33 23.28
CA ARG A 441 -1.15 -12.92 24.11
C ARG A 441 -2.21 -13.59 23.25
N SER A 442 -2.94 -14.52 23.86
CA SER A 442 -4.04 -15.24 23.22
C SER A 442 -5.40 -14.67 23.67
N ASP A 443 -5.52 -13.34 23.68
CA ASP A 443 -6.67 -12.61 24.24
C ASP A 443 -8.02 -13.14 23.69
N TYR A 444 -8.06 -13.50 22.40
CA TYR A 444 -9.25 -14.08 21.78
C TYR A 444 -9.61 -15.47 22.33
N GLN A 445 -8.65 -16.41 22.37
CA GLN A 445 -8.90 -17.78 22.85
C GLN A 445 -9.19 -17.84 24.35
N GLU A 446 -8.45 -17.06 25.14
CA GLU A 446 -8.57 -17.05 26.60
C GLU A 446 -9.92 -16.48 27.07
N ASN A 447 -10.56 -15.62 26.25
CA ASN A 447 -11.83 -14.97 26.58
C ASN A 447 -13.03 -15.48 25.78
N GLN A 448 -12.93 -16.66 25.14
CA GLN A 448 -13.94 -17.16 24.20
C GLN A 448 -15.35 -17.25 24.80
N ALA A 449 -15.48 -17.62 26.08
CA ALA A 449 -16.79 -17.73 26.74
C ALA A 449 -17.50 -16.36 26.84
N LEU A 450 -16.78 -15.32 27.28
CA LEU A 450 -17.30 -13.95 27.37
C LEU A 450 -17.60 -13.37 25.99
N ILE A 451 -16.72 -13.63 25.01
CA ILE A 451 -16.91 -13.21 23.62
C ILE A 451 -18.18 -13.83 23.04
N THR A 452 -18.33 -15.15 23.16
CA THR A 452 -19.47 -15.90 22.62
C THR A 452 -20.78 -15.39 23.23
N HIS A 453 -20.81 -15.18 24.56
CA HIS A 453 -21.98 -14.64 25.24
C HIS A 453 -22.35 -13.23 24.73
N THR A 454 -21.35 -12.36 24.58
CA THR A 454 -21.55 -10.98 24.08
C THR A 454 -22.06 -10.99 22.64
N VAL A 455 -21.46 -11.80 21.76
CA VAL A 455 -21.87 -11.95 20.35
C VAL A 455 -23.29 -12.47 20.24
N GLN A 456 -23.67 -13.47 21.04
CA GLN A 456 -25.05 -14.00 21.08
C GLN A 456 -26.04 -12.92 21.53
N LYS A 457 -25.71 -12.17 22.59
CA LYS A 457 -26.56 -11.10 23.09
C LYS A 457 -26.78 -10.01 22.04
N ILE A 458 -25.71 -9.56 21.37
CA ILE A 458 -25.81 -8.58 20.27
C ILE A 458 -26.64 -9.15 19.12
N SER A 459 -26.42 -10.40 18.75
CA SER A 459 -27.13 -11.04 17.64
C SER A 459 -28.63 -11.22 17.92
N SER A 460 -29.03 -11.31 19.20
CA SER A 460 -30.44 -11.32 19.59
C SER A 460 -31.14 -9.97 19.45
N LEU A 461 -30.38 -8.88 19.31
CA LEU A 461 -30.86 -7.50 19.15
C LEU A 461 -30.94 -7.05 17.68
N ARG A 462 -30.70 -7.96 16.74
CA ARG A 462 -30.76 -7.69 15.29
C ARG A 462 -32.13 -7.20 14.86
N ALA A 463 -32.14 -6.31 13.88
CA ALA A 463 -33.37 -5.87 13.22
C ALA A 463 -33.54 -6.54 11.86
N ALA A 464 -34.75 -6.49 11.32
CA ALA A 464 -35.04 -6.99 9.97
C ALA A 464 -34.16 -6.31 8.89
N SER A 465 -33.78 -5.05 9.10
CA SER A 465 -32.89 -4.31 8.20
C SER A 465 -31.49 -4.92 8.10
N ASP A 466 -31.03 -5.67 9.11
CA ASP A 466 -29.74 -6.36 9.05
C ASP A 466 -29.69 -7.40 7.90
N ASN A 467 -30.80 -8.08 7.59
CA ASN A 467 -30.83 -9.12 6.55
C ASN A 467 -30.42 -8.57 5.17
N ALA A 468 -30.98 -7.43 4.77
CA ALA A 468 -30.65 -6.79 3.50
C ALA A 468 -29.16 -6.41 3.41
N TRP A 469 -28.56 -5.99 4.52
CA TRP A 469 -27.12 -5.68 4.57
C TRP A 469 -26.24 -6.92 4.45
N ASN A 470 -26.63 -8.04 5.08
CA ASN A 470 -25.91 -9.31 4.90
C ASN A 470 -25.98 -9.80 3.45
N GLU A 471 -27.16 -9.70 2.82
CA GLU A 471 -27.33 -10.04 1.41
C GLU A 471 -26.51 -9.13 0.48
N ALA A 472 -26.42 -7.84 0.79
CA ALA A 472 -25.63 -6.88 0.03
C ALA A 472 -24.11 -7.13 0.12
N LEU A 473 -23.65 -7.75 1.20
CA LEU A 473 -22.24 -8.07 1.46
C LEU A 473 -21.87 -9.53 1.17
N HIS A 474 -22.81 -10.31 0.62
CA HIS A 474 -22.64 -11.74 0.43
C HIS A 474 -21.35 -12.08 -0.36
N PRO A 475 -20.55 -13.08 0.08
CA PRO A 475 -19.24 -13.36 -0.52
C PRO A 475 -19.26 -13.69 -2.02
N LEU A 476 -20.36 -14.24 -2.53
CA LEU A 476 -20.51 -14.58 -3.96
C LEU A 476 -20.73 -13.37 -4.88
N LEU A 477 -21.02 -12.19 -4.33
CA LEU A 477 -21.22 -10.99 -5.14
C LEU A 477 -19.90 -10.38 -5.59
N GLY A 478 -19.85 -9.91 -6.84
CA GLY A 478 -18.74 -9.11 -7.34
C GLY A 478 -18.66 -7.73 -6.67
N ALA A 479 -17.49 -7.10 -6.69
CA ALA A 479 -17.25 -5.82 -6.01
C ALA A 479 -18.21 -4.70 -6.44
N SER A 480 -18.45 -4.56 -7.74
CA SER A 480 -19.39 -3.55 -8.28
C SER A 480 -20.82 -3.77 -7.82
N GLU A 481 -21.27 -5.03 -7.76
CA GLU A 481 -22.62 -5.39 -7.32
C GLU A 481 -22.80 -5.13 -5.81
N LYS A 482 -21.80 -5.45 -5.00
CA LYS A 482 -21.80 -5.10 -3.56
C LYS A 482 -21.92 -3.58 -3.38
N GLU A 483 -21.09 -2.78 -4.06
CA GLU A 483 -21.14 -1.31 -3.95
C GLU A 483 -22.52 -0.76 -4.33
N LYS A 484 -23.14 -1.30 -5.39
CA LYS A 484 -24.48 -0.89 -5.83
C LYS A 484 -25.54 -1.22 -4.77
N ARG A 485 -25.53 -2.43 -4.22
CA ARG A 485 -26.49 -2.86 -3.18
C ARG A 485 -26.31 -2.07 -1.89
N ILE A 486 -25.08 -1.91 -1.41
CA ILE A 486 -24.77 -1.09 -0.22
C ILE A 486 -25.27 0.35 -0.42
N SER A 487 -25.00 0.94 -1.59
CA SER A 487 -25.44 2.31 -1.89
C SER A 487 -26.96 2.47 -1.82
N ALA A 488 -27.72 1.45 -2.23
CA ALA A 488 -29.17 1.45 -2.19
C ALA A 488 -29.76 1.31 -0.78
N LEU A 489 -28.97 0.81 0.19
CA LEU A 489 -29.40 0.62 1.58
C LEU A 489 -29.11 1.82 2.48
N PHE A 490 -28.40 2.84 1.99
CA PHE A 490 -28.20 4.07 2.75
C PHE A 490 -29.51 4.87 2.86
N LEU A 491 -29.87 5.27 4.07
CA LEU A 491 -30.99 6.17 4.34
C LEU A 491 -30.43 7.57 4.64
N PHE A 492 -30.88 8.58 3.91
CA PHE A 492 -30.34 9.95 3.97
C PHE A 492 -28.79 9.99 3.90
N HIS A 493 -28.22 9.11 3.06
CA HIS A 493 -26.78 8.94 2.85
C HIS A 493 -25.97 8.44 4.06
N LYS A 494 -26.64 7.80 5.03
CA LYS A 494 -26.02 7.14 6.18
C LYS A 494 -26.46 5.69 6.27
N VAL A 495 -25.70 4.88 7.03
CA VAL A 495 -26.19 3.57 7.47
C VAL A 495 -27.39 3.81 8.40
N PRO A 496 -28.56 3.18 8.16
CA PRO A 496 -29.70 3.31 9.07
C PRO A 496 -29.32 2.83 10.47
N GLN A 497 -29.63 3.65 11.49
CA GLN A 497 -29.43 3.31 12.89
C GLN A 497 -30.71 2.77 13.51
N ASN A 498 -30.57 1.82 14.42
CA ASN A 498 -31.65 1.28 15.23
C ASN A 498 -31.46 1.69 16.70
N GLU A 499 -32.56 1.72 17.46
CA GLU A 499 -32.53 2.05 18.90
C GLU A 499 -31.60 1.11 19.69
N THR A 500 -31.46 -0.14 19.26
CA THR A 500 -30.60 -1.15 19.89
C THR A 500 -29.10 -0.96 19.61
N ASP A 501 -28.71 -0.12 18.64
CA ASP A 501 -27.30 0.04 18.25
C ASP A 501 -26.43 0.60 19.38
N THR A 502 -26.99 1.51 20.18
CA THR A 502 -26.31 2.06 21.36
C THR A 502 -25.99 0.96 22.36
N LEU A 503 -26.98 0.09 22.66
CA LEU A 503 -26.78 -1.05 23.55
C LEU A 503 -25.78 -2.05 22.99
N CYS A 504 -25.84 -2.36 21.69
CA CYS A 504 -24.86 -3.24 21.04
C CYS A 504 -23.43 -2.69 21.16
N ARG A 505 -23.25 -1.38 21.00
CA ARG A 505 -21.95 -0.72 21.17
C ARG A 505 -21.48 -0.76 22.62
N GLU A 506 -22.36 -0.52 23.59
CA GLU A 506 -22.05 -0.60 25.02
C GLU A 506 -21.64 -2.02 25.44
N LEU A 507 -22.33 -3.05 24.93
CA LEU A 507 -21.98 -4.45 25.19
C LEU A 507 -20.56 -4.78 24.69
N LEU A 508 -20.22 -4.34 23.47
CA LEU A 508 -18.86 -4.50 22.96
C LEU A 508 -17.85 -3.73 23.80
N GLN A 509 -18.10 -2.43 24.05
CA GLN A 509 -17.23 -1.59 24.84
C GLN A 509 -16.91 -2.21 26.20
N ASN A 510 -17.94 -2.63 26.94
CA ASN A 510 -17.77 -3.21 28.27
C ASN A 510 -16.93 -4.49 28.25
N MET A 511 -17.12 -5.33 27.23
CA MET A 511 -16.30 -6.54 27.05
C MET A 511 -14.84 -6.19 26.75
N PHE A 512 -14.58 -5.28 25.80
CA PHE A 512 -13.21 -4.87 25.47
C PHE A 512 -12.53 -4.16 26.62
N ASP A 513 -13.26 -3.33 27.37
CA ASP A 513 -12.73 -2.64 28.55
C ASP A 513 -12.36 -3.64 29.64
N HIS A 514 -13.23 -4.63 29.90
CA HIS A 514 -12.95 -5.69 30.86
C HIS A 514 -11.66 -6.45 30.50
N ILE A 515 -11.58 -6.97 29.26
CA ILE A 515 -10.42 -7.71 28.79
C ILE A 515 -9.18 -6.82 28.78
N GLY A 516 -9.28 -5.60 28.25
CA GLY A 516 -8.16 -4.66 28.13
C GLY A 516 -7.57 -4.23 29.48
N ARG A 517 -8.39 -4.06 30.53
CA ARG A 517 -7.92 -3.79 31.90
C ARG A 517 -7.24 -5.00 32.53
N SER A 518 -7.77 -6.20 32.28
CA SER A 518 -7.21 -7.46 32.80
C SER A 518 -5.93 -7.91 32.07
N ALA A 519 -5.74 -7.44 30.84
CA ALA A 519 -4.59 -7.79 30.03
C ALA A 519 -3.30 -7.21 30.63
N GLU A 520 -2.35 -8.08 30.97
CA GLU A 520 -1.04 -7.71 31.49
C GLU A 520 0.03 -7.64 30.40
N ILE A 521 1.03 -6.79 30.62
CA ILE A 521 2.24 -6.70 29.78
C ILE A 521 3.40 -7.32 30.55
N ASP A 522 4.00 -8.34 29.96
CA ASP A 522 5.28 -8.88 30.42
C ASP A 522 6.42 -8.03 29.87
N PHE A 523 6.86 -7.05 30.65
CA PHE A 523 8.00 -6.18 30.31
C PHE A 523 9.35 -6.89 30.40
N SER A 524 9.46 -8.00 31.15
CA SER A 524 10.74 -8.71 31.37
C SER A 524 11.26 -9.42 30.11
N ARG A 525 10.33 -9.87 29.25
CA ARG A 525 10.63 -10.66 28.04
C ARG A 525 11.54 -10.04 27.02
N TYR A 526 11.77 -8.75 27.11
CA TYR A 526 12.61 -8.09 26.15
C TYR A 526 13.77 -7.31 26.87
N GLU A 527 13.79 -7.16 28.22
CA GLU A 527 14.85 -6.44 28.97
C GLU A 527 16.20 -7.14 28.77
N LEU A 528 16.16 -8.45 28.50
CA LEU A 528 17.28 -9.32 28.14
C LEU A 528 17.92 -9.03 26.77
N GLN A 529 17.51 -7.97 26.04
CA GLN A 529 18.18 -7.54 24.80
C GLN A 529 19.24 -6.45 25.04
N ILE A 530 19.52 -6.08 26.29
CA ILE A 530 20.46 -5.01 26.65
C ILE A 530 21.91 -5.52 26.76
N GLU A 531 22.15 -6.84 26.92
CA GLU A 531 23.50 -7.36 27.20
C GLU A 531 24.36 -7.70 25.97
N ASP A 532 23.81 -7.63 24.74
CA ASP A 532 24.51 -7.99 23.50
C ASP A 532 24.56 -6.85 22.44
N ALA A 533 24.62 -5.59 22.87
CA ALA A 533 24.75 -4.42 21.98
C ALA A 533 26.03 -3.61 22.21
#